data_AF-A0AAJ0AAI2-F1
#
_entry.id   AF-A0AAJ0AAI2-F1
#
_cell.length_a   1.000
_cell.length_b   1.000
_cell.length_c   1.000
_cell.angle_alpha   90.00
_cell.angle_beta   90.00
_cell.angle_gamma   90.00
#
_symmetry.space_group_name_H-M   'P 1'
#
loop_
_entity.id
_entity.type
_entity.pdbx_description
1 polymer ?
#
loop_
_entity_poly.entity_id
_entity_poly.type
_entity_poly.pdbx_seq_one_letter_code
_entity_poly.pdbx_strand_id
1 'polypeptide(L)'
;TLFTFPHLNQDVAVAVSDHIPPVWFNGKINQESDRKYSTFVMGKFTCDNGGCPNAAWGSGKVTIVIRGYSDNGYNAVVYNQRCKACKKLGTLTLDEKSYVERVAYRLKKWAGVDLERPIYNKKETPPHIRELCEGCKSGHCE
;
A
#
# COMPACT_ATOMS: atom_id res chain seq x y z
N THR A 1 12.67 1.58 4.21
CA THR A 1 12.46 1.25 2.79
C THR A 1 10.98 1.10 2.52
N LEU A 2 10.36 2.19 2.11
CA LEU A 2 8.94 2.30 1.78
C LEU A 2 8.82 3.25 0.59
N PHE A 3 7.68 3.22 -0.08
CA PHE A 3 7.42 3.98 -1.29
C PHE A 3 6.12 4.77 -1.18
N THR A 4 6.04 5.87 -1.92
CA THR A 4 4.82 6.64 -2.15
C THR A 4 4.54 6.67 -3.64
N PHE A 5 3.27 6.76 -4.02
CA PHE A 5 2.83 6.75 -5.42
C PHE A 5 2.02 8.01 -5.75
N PRO A 6 2.64 9.21 -5.74
CA PRO A 6 1.92 10.47 -5.98
C PRO A 6 1.35 10.57 -7.40
N HIS A 7 1.93 9.86 -8.38
CA HIS A 7 1.41 9.82 -9.76
C HIS A 7 0.02 9.17 -9.85
N LEU A 8 -0.34 8.30 -8.89
CA LEU A 8 -1.68 7.69 -8.81
C LEU A 8 -2.71 8.62 -8.15
N ASN A 9 -2.34 9.84 -7.76
CA ASN A 9 -3.27 10.76 -7.10
C ASN A 9 -4.47 11.09 -7.99
N GLN A 10 -4.27 11.21 -9.31
CA GLN A 10 -5.35 11.48 -10.23
C GLN A 10 -6.36 10.33 -10.27
N ASP A 11 -5.89 9.08 -10.30
CA ASP A 11 -6.76 7.91 -10.30
C ASP A 11 -7.50 7.75 -8.98
N VAL A 12 -6.85 8.06 -7.86
CA VAL A 12 -7.52 8.12 -6.54
C VAL A 12 -8.59 9.22 -6.53
N ALA A 13 -8.29 10.41 -7.05
CA ALA A 13 -9.24 11.52 -7.12
C ALA A 13 -10.46 11.17 -7.97
N VAL A 14 -10.26 10.53 -9.12
CA VAL A 14 -11.36 10.03 -9.98
C VAL A 14 -12.16 8.95 -9.24
N ALA A 15 -11.50 8.02 -8.54
CA ALA A 15 -12.19 6.95 -7.84
C ALA A 15 -13.08 7.43 -6.67
N VAL A 16 -12.87 8.65 -6.17
CA VAL A 16 -13.62 9.21 -5.03
C VAL A 16 -14.54 10.38 -5.38
N SER A 17 -14.47 10.92 -6.61
CA SER A 17 -15.11 12.19 -7.01
C SER A 17 -16.61 12.26 -6.74
N ASP A 18 -17.31 11.13 -6.90
CA ASP A 18 -18.77 11.08 -6.81
C ASP A 18 -19.29 11.06 -5.36
N HIS A 19 -18.39 10.94 -4.38
CA HIS A 19 -18.77 10.72 -2.99
C HIS A 19 -18.19 11.73 -2.01
N ILE A 20 -17.03 12.31 -2.31
CA ILE A 20 -16.33 13.22 -1.40
C ILE A 20 -15.73 14.40 -2.17
N PRO A 21 -15.46 15.54 -1.52
CA PRO A 21 -14.80 16.67 -2.16
C PRO A 21 -13.40 16.30 -2.68
N PRO A 22 -12.80 17.12 -3.57
CA PRO A 22 -11.49 16.87 -4.13
C PRO A 22 -10.42 16.59 -3.07
N VAL A 23 -9.65 15.54 -3.31
CA VAL A 23 -8.54 15.10 -2.45
C VAL A 23 -7.22 15.67 -2.96
N TRP A 24 -6.25 15.83 -2.06
CA TRP A 24 -4.89 16.22 -2.42
C TRP A 24 -3.85 15.30 -1.77
N PHE A 25 -2.74 15.07 -2.47
CA PHE A 25 -1.67 14.21 -1.98
C PHE A 25 -0.68 15.02 -1.12
N ASN A 26 -0.47 14.58 0.11
CA ASN A 26 0.50 15.16 1.03
C ASN A 26 1.88 14.52 0.85
N GLY A 27 2.81 15.25 0.25
CA GLY A 27 4.21 14.82 0.08
C GLY A 27 5.02 14.68 1.38
N LYS A 28 4.53 15.22 2.51
CA LYS A 28 5.25 15.19 3.80
C LYS A 28 4.88 13.92 4.59
N ILE A 29 5.54 12.81 4.28
CA ILE A 29 5.25 11.51 4.91
C ILE A 29 5.51 11.41 6.42
N ASN A 30 6.33 12.32 6.98
CA ASN A 30 6.65 12.39 8.41
C ASN A 30 5.73 13.34 9.19
N GLN A 31 4.81 14.02 8.51
CA GLN A 31 3.83 14.88 9.18
C GLN A 31 2.83 14.02 9.95
N GLU A 32 2.51 14.44 11.17
CA GLU A 32 1.44 13.85 11.98
C GLU A 32 0.11 13.91 11.23
N SER A 33 -0.65 12.82 11.29
CA SER A 33 -1.90 12.65 10.56
C SER A 33 -3.05 12.50 11.53
N ASP A 34 -4.19 13.12 11.23
CA ASP A 34 -5.41 13.02 12.04
C ASP A 34 -5.95 11.59 12.07
N ARG A 35 -5.73 10.84 10.99
CA ARG A 35 -6.21 9.47 10.82
C ARG A 35 -5.15 8.59 10.18
N LYS A 36 -5.09 7.34 10.63
CA LYS A 36 -4.16 6.33 10.11
C LYS A 36 -4.88 4.99 9.98
N TYR A 37 -4.59 4.27 8.89
CA TYR A 37 -5.13 2.93 8.68
C TYR A 37 -4.14 2.05 7.91
N SER A 38 -3.87 0.87 8.45
CA SER A 38 -3.01 -0.14 7.82
C SER A 38 -3.87 -1.17 7.08
N THR A 39 -3.44 -1.58 5.89
CA THR A 39 -4.04 -2.69 5.15
C THR A 39 -3.02 -3.30 4.17
N PHE A 40 -3.50 -4.07 3.19
CA PHE A 40 -2.67 -4.75 2.21
C PHE A 40 -3.09 -4.41 0.79
N VAL A 41 -2.09 -4.15 -0.05
CA VAL A 41 -2.20 -4.08 -1.51
C VAL A 41 -1.50 -5.28 -2.14
N MET A 42 -1.80 -5.50 -3.42
CA MET A 42 -1.12 -6.50 -4.23
C MET A 42 0.16 -5.91 -4.87
N GLY A 43 1.10 -6.79 -5.17
CA GLY A 43 2.35 -6.42 -5.81
C GLY A 43 3.30 -7.61 -5.92
N LYS A 44 4.36 -7.41 -6.70
CA LYS A 44 5.46 -8.36 -6.87
C LYS A 44 6.77 -7.65 -6.57
N PHE A 45 7.77 -8.42 -6.20
CA PHE A 45 9.11 -7.92 -5.96
C PHE A 45 10.09 -8.63 -6.87
N THR A 46 11.10 -7.88 -7.33
CA THR A 46 12.23 -8.40 -8.08
C THR A 46 13.51 -8.20 -7.28
N CYS A 47 14.43 -9.17 -7.29
CA CYS A 47 15.74 -9.04 -6.69
C CYS A 47 16.72 -8.64 -7.78
N ASP A 48 17.34 -7.47 -7.60
CA ASP A 48 18.29 -6.93 -8.59
C ASP A 48 19.70 -7.54 -8.45
N ASN A 49 19.86 -8.53 -7.58
CA ASN A 49 21.11 -9.27 -7.45
C ASN A 49 21.17 -10.40 -8.49
N GLY A 50 21.97 -10.23 -9.54
CA GLY A 50 22.07 -11.19 -10.65
C GLY A 50 22.49 -12.62 -10.27
N GLY A 51 23.10 -12.81 -9.09
CA GLY A 51 23.40 -14.13 -8.53
C GLY A 51 22.26 -14.82 -7.77
N CYS A 52 21.06 -14.21 -7.70
CA CYS A 52 19.94 -14.79 -6.98
C CYS A 52 19.19 -15.83 -7.83
N PRO A 53 18.98 -17.06 -7.33
CA PRO A 53 18.31 -18.12 -8.08
C PRO A 53 16.81 -17.86 -8.31
N ASN A 54 16.20 -17.01 -7.48
CA ASN A 54 14.80 -16.59 -7.59
C ASN A 54 14.73 -15.07 -7.66
N ALA A 55 14.77 -14.54 -8.88
CA ALA A 55 14.79 -13.11 -9.10
C ALA A 55 13.45 -12.42 -8.86
N ALA A 56 12.32 -13.13 -8.76
CA ALA A 56 11.02 -12.50 -8.48
C ALA A 56 10.18 -13.29 -7.48
N TRP A 57 9.41 -12.59 -6.63
CA TRP A 57 8.49 -13.21 -5.68
C TRP A 57 7.26 -12.34 -5.42
N GLY A 58 6.17 -12.99 -4.98
CA GLY A 58 5.03 -12.34 -4.36
C GLY A 58 4.88 -12.86 -2.93
N SER A 59 4.19 -12.12 -2.08
CA SER A 59 3.91 -12.53 -0.69
C SER A 59 2.43 -12.46 -0.31
N GLY A 60 1.57 -12.17 -1.29
CA GLY A 60 0.12 -11.99 -1.09
C GLY A 60 -0.29 -10.81 -0.22
N LYS A 61 0.67 -10.16 0.46
CA LYS A 61 0.47 -9.04 1.37
C LYS A 61 1.61 -8.04 1.23
N VAL A 62 1.33 -6.89 0.64
CA VAL A 62 2.21 -5.72 0.69
C VAL A 62 1.57 -4.68 1.60
N THR A 63 2.17 -4.42 2.76
CA THR A 63 1.62 -3.49 3.75
C THR A 63 1.55 -2.07 3.17
N ILE A 64 0.38 -1.47 3.23
CA ILE A 64 0.16 -0.06 2.95
C ILE A 64 -0.37 0.61 4.22
N VAL A 65 0.13 1.79 4.52
CA VAL A 65 -0.37 2.65 5.59
C VAL A 65 -0.89 3.92 4.96
N ILE A 66 -2.20 4.12 5.06
CA ILE A 66 -2.93 5.26 4.53
C ILE A 66 -3.09 6.25 5.68
N ARG A 67 -2.80 7.53 5.43
CA ARG A 67 -2.95 8.63 6.38
C ARG A 67 -3.88 9.68 5.81
N GLY A 68 -4.73 10.24 6.67
CA GLY A 68 -5.62 11.36 6.36
C GLY A 68 -5.19 12.62 7.11
N TYR A 69 -5.36 13.76 6.45
CA TYR A 69 -5.05 15.10 6.94
C TYR A 69 -6.29 16.00 6.76
N SER A 70 -6.22 17.22 7.30
CA SER A 70 -7.25 18.24 7.08
C SER A 70 -7.52 18.48 5.60
N ASP A 71 -8.71 19.00 5.32
CA ASP A 71 -9.11 19.46 3.98
C ASP A 71 -9.00 18.36 2.90
N ASN A 72 -9.32 17.11 3.27
CA ASN A 72 -9.24 15.92 2.41
C ASN A 72 -7.83 15.61 1.89
N GLY A 73 -6.81 16.00 2.65
CA GLY A 73 -5.44 15.59 2.39
C GLY A 73 -5.22 14.13 2.72
N TYR A 74 -4.38 13.45 1.95
CA TYR A 74 -3.97 12.09 2.27
C TYR A 74 -2.55 11.80 1.79
N ASN A 75 -1.94 10.78 2.37
CA ASN A 75 -0.86 10.06 1.71
C ASN A 75 -0.97 8.57 1.99
N ALA A 76 -0.20 7.78 1.26
CA ALA A 76 -0.07 6.37 1.55
C ALA A 76 1.37 5.92 1.34
N VAL A 77 1.89 5.19 2.32
CA VAL A 77 3.23 4.59 2.28
C VAL A 77 3.10 3.09 2.13
N VAL A 78 3.80 2.53 1.15
CA VAL A 78 3.82 1.09 0.86
C VAL A 78 5.17 0.52 1.28
N TYR A 79 5.16 -0.50 2.14
CA TYR A 79 6.36 -1.09 2.69
C TYR A 79 6.97 -2.11 1.74
N ASN A 80 8.30 -2.06 1.61
CA ASN A 80 9.06 -2.98 0.78
C ASN A 80 9.30 -4.33 1.49
N GLN A 81 9.83 -5.30 0.76
CA GLN A 81 10.22 -6.62 1.27
C GLN A 81 11.61 -7.00 0.79
N ARG A 82 12.25 -7.89 1.54
CA ARG A 82 13.60 -8.39 1.28
C ARG A 82 13.57 -9.74 0.58
N CYS A 83 14.50 -9.94 -0.33
CA CYS A 83 14.71 -11.23 -0.97
C CYS A 83 15.07 -12.29 0.07
N LYS A 84 14.46 -13.48 -0.03
CA LYS A 84 14.73 -14.60 0.89
C LYS A 84 16.20 -15.05 0.86
N ALA A 85 16.82 -15.06 -0.31
CA ALA A 85 18.17 -15.57 -0.54
C ALA A 85 19.25 -14.60 -0.05
N CYS A 86 19.30 -13.38 -0.61
CA CYS A 86 20.38 -12.44 -0.33
C CYS A 86 20.04 -11.36 0.72
N LYS A 87 18.81 -11.34 1.24
CA LYS A 87 18.30 -10.35 2.24
C LYS A 87 18.36 -8.88 1.82
N LYS A 88 18.78 -8.58 0.59
CA LYS A 88 18.67 -7.25 -0.03
C LYS A 88 17.21 -6.91 -0.30
N LEU A 89 16.90 -5.62 -0.32
CA LEU A 89 15.57 -5.12 -0.66
C LEU A 89 15.25 -5.44 -2.11
N GLY A 90 14.00 -5.82 -2.38
CA GLY A 90 13.52 -5.98 -3.74
C GLY A 90 13.13 -4.65 -4.38
N THR A 91 13.05 -4.65 -5.70
CA THR A 91 12.32 -3.64 -6.47
C THR A 91 10.84 -4.03 -6.50
N LEU A 92 9.98 -3.15 -5.98
CA LEU A 92 8.54 -3.37 -5.92
C LEU A 92 7.90 -2.99 -7.26
N THR A 93 7.14 -3.92 -7.83
CA THR A 93 6.13 -3.65 -8.85
C THR A 93 4.75 -3.69 -8.18
N LEU A 94 4.17 -2.50 -7.97
CA LEU A 94 2.87 -2.34 -7.32
C LEU A 94 1.73 -2.72 -8.27
N ASP A 95 0.69 -3.34 -7.75
CA ASP A 95 -0.61 -3.40 -8.44
C ASP A 95 -1.35 -2.08 -8.20
N GLU A 96 -1.29 -1.18 -9.18
CA GLU A 96 -1.84 0.18 -9.08
C GLU A 96 -3.35 0.18 -8.87
N LYS A 97 -4.08 -0.75 -9.50
CA LYS A 97 -5.52 -0.90 -9.31
C LYS A 97 -5.84 -1.27 -7.86
N SER A 98 -5.11 -2.26 -7.30
CA SER A 98 -5.26 -2.63 -5.90
C SER A 98 -4.94 -1.46 -4.96
N TYR A 99 -3.94 -0.64 -5.29
CA TYR A 99 -3.63 0.57 -4.53
C TYR A 99 -4.77 1.59 -4.56
N VAL A 100 -5.25 1.95 -5.75
CA VAL A 100 -6.33 2.93 -5.93
C VAL A 100 -7.58 2.49 -5.20
N GLU A 101 -7.99 1.22 -5.35
CA GLU A 101 -9.16 0.65 -4.65
C GLU A 101 -9.03 0.77 -3.13
N ARG A 102 -7.87 0.39 -2.56
CA ARG A 102 -7.65 0.41 -1.11
C ARG A 102 -7.62 1.83 -0.54
N VAL A 103 -6.94 2.75 -1.23
CA VAL A 103 -6.86 4.15 -0.83
C VAL A 103 -8.23 4.82 -0.94
N ALA A 104 -8.90 4.72 -2.09
CA ALA A 104 -10.21 5.30 -2.32
C ALA A 104 -11.26 4.77 -1.34
N TYR A 105 -11.31 3.45 -1.12
CA TYR A 105 -12.22 2.85 -0.13
C TYR A 105 -12.01 3.46 1.25
N ARG A 106 -10.74 3.63 1.66
CA ARG A 106 -10.43 4.16 2.98
C ARG A 106 -10.84 5.62 3.13
N LEU A 107 -10.58 6.45 2.12
CA LEU A 107 -10.96 7.87 2.09
C LEU A 107 -12.49 8.03 2.16
N LYS A 108 -13.23 7.30 1.32
CA LYS A 108 -14.71 7.29 1.35
C LYS A 108 -15.26 6.87 2.71
N LYS A 109 -14.71 5.80 3.30
CA LYS A 109 -15.15 5.36 4.64
C LYS A 109 -14.82 6.39 5.73
N TRP A 110 -13.72 7.14 5.62
CA TRP A 110 -13.41 8.23 6.55
C TRP A 110 -14.37 9.42 6.40
N ALA A 111 -14.87 9.67 5.21
CA ALA A 111 -15.90 10.67 4.95
C ALA A 111 -17.33 10.22 5.33
N GLY A 112 -17.49 9.02 5.89
CA GLY A 112 -18.80 8.50 6.31
C GLY A 112 -19.66 7.93 5.19
N VAL A 113 -19.09 7.70 4.00
CA VAL A 113 -19.81 7.08 2.89
C VAL A 113 -20.15 5.63 3.25
N ASP A 114 -21.43 5.28 3.13
CA ASP A 114 -21.84 3.89 3.30
C ASP A 114 -21.34 3.06 2.12
N LEU A 115 -20.63 1.99 2.44
CA LEU A 115 -19.95 1.15 1.46
C LEU A 115 -20.01 -0.28 1.95
N GLU A 116 -20.39 -1.19 1.08
CA GLU A 116 -20.29 -2.61 1.36
C GLU A 116 -18.83 -2.99 1.65
N ARG A 117 -18.63 -3.98 2.53
CA ARG A 117 -17.29 -4.51 2.79
C ARG A 117 -16.86 -5.29 1.55
N PRO A 118 -15.71 -4.97 0.94
CA PRO A 118 -15.26 -5.70 -0.22
C PRO A 118 -15.01 -7.17 0.17
N ILE A 119 -15.59 -8.08 -0.59
CA ILE A 119 -15.37 -9.51 -0.41
C ILE A 119 -14.03 -9.85 -1.06
N TYR A 120 -13.01 -10.03 -0.23
CA TYR A 120 -11.70 -10.48 -0.70
C TYR A 120 -11.68 -12.00 -0.73
N ASN A 121 -11.80 -12.58 -1.92
CA ASN A 121 -11.56 -14.01 -2.11
C ASN A 121 -10.12 -14.34 -1.71
N LYS A 122 -9.95 -15.32 -0.81
CA LYS A 122 -8.62 -15.83 -0.44
C LYS A 122 -8.00 -16.45 -1.69
N LYS A 123 -7.01 -15.78 -2.27
CA LYS A 123 -6.14 -16.38 -3.28
C LYS A 123 -5.04 -17.16 -2.55
N GLU A 124 -4.73 -18.34 -3.05
CA GLU A 124 -3.50 -19.02 -2.64
C GLU A 124 -2.31 -18.15 -3.06
N THR A 125 -1.54 -17.72 -2.06
CA THR A 125 -0.38 -16.87 -2.25
C THR A 125 0.79 -17.47 -1.48
N PRO A 126 2.04 -17.25 -1.93
CA PRO A 126 3.20 -17.68 -1.17
C PRO A 126 3.15 -17.12 0.26
N PRO A 127 3.67 -17.87 1.25
CA PRO A 127 3.58 -17.47 2.65
C PRO A 127 4.24 -16.12 2.88
N HIS A 128 3.58 -15.28 3.66
CA HIS A 128 4.12 -13.99 4.09
C HIS A 128 5.20 -14.20 5.16
N ILE A 129 6.47 -13.88 4.84
CA ILE A 129 7.61 -14.06 5.75
C ILE A 129 7.88 -12.76 6.52
N ARG A 130 7.43 -12.71 7.78
CA ARG A 130 7.48 -11.50 8.64
C ARG A 130 8.88 -10.88 8.75
N GLU A 131 9.91 -11.72 8.91
CA GLU A 131 11.32 -11.27 9.03
C GLU A 131 11.87 -10.57 7.78
N LEU A 132 11.23 -10.79 6.63
CA LEU A 132 11.61 -10.16 5.36
C LEU A 132 10.72 -8.96 5.01
N CYS A 133 9.65 -8.73 5.76
CA CYS A 133 8.71 -7.64 5.50
C CYS A 133 9.06 -6.40 6.32
N GLU A 134 9.30 -5.28 5.65
CA GLU A 134 9.58 -4.02 6.35
C GLU A 134 8.32 -3.49 7.09
N GLY A 135 7.12 -3.82 6.60
CA GLY A 135 5.87 -3.50 7.29
C GLY A 135 5.72 -4.25 8.62
N CYS A 136 6.11 -5.53 8.69
CA CYS A 136 6.13 -6.28 9.95
C CYS A 136 7.16 -5.71 10.92
N LYS A 137 8.37 -5.39 10.44
CA LYS A 137 9.42 -4.79 11.28
C LYS A 137 9.03 -3.43 11.84
N SER A 138 8.19 -2.69 11.11
CA SER A 138 7.63 -1.41 11.55
C SER A 138 6.32 -1.53 12.33
N GLY A 139 5.82 -2.74 12.61
CA GLY A 139 4.58 -2.94 13.39
C GLY A 139 3.31 -2.49 12.68
N HIS A 140 3.24 -2.61 11.35
CA HIS A 140 2.07 -2.17 10.55
C HIS A 140 1.42 -3.27 9.72
N CYS A 141 1.94 -4.49 9.78
CA CYS A 141 1.42 -5.65 9.07
C CYS A 141 0.54 -6.48 10.01
N GLU A 142 -0.72 -6.05 10.16
CA GLU A 142 -1.77 -6.72 10.94
C GLU A 142 -2.99 -7.03 10.05
#